data_AF-A0A1I1HZL2-F1
#
_entry.id   AF-A0A1I1HZL2-F1
#
_cell.length_a   1.000
_cell.length_b   1.000
_cell.length_c   1.000
_cell.angle_alpha   90.00
_cell.angle_beta   90.00
_cell.angle_gamma   90.00
#
_symmetry.space_group_name_H-M   'P 1'
#
loop_
_entity.id
_entity.type
_entity.pdbx_description
1 polymer ?
#
loop_
_entity_poly.entity_id
_entity_poly.type
_entity_poly.pdbx_seq_one_letter_code
_entity_poly.pdbx_strand_id
1 'polypeptide(L)'
;MSFFRTGQVLAATLFLSTAGTAQATSIDAGTILSTFGTISLGDYTLSSHTAAPIYVGGNFSGSHAVQAPGNGEGTVAPGISGTVVVAGDISGTPTLNNSTVLAGTISGNINGGNNTVTTGASVPAAAVRTAMEDLSRDLAAMTDTGASYDFSDQNQLSLTSGAGLDGFAVLNLGSGVFLQNGTLKSFSNTAGTFIVNIGGSNITIGANFNQDDSNVIFNFYEATQITVNSTFGFGILAPWAELNLNGGGTDTFVVGSTINQRTEVRGTFTGDLPETPAVPLPAAGLLLIGGLGAMAAVSRRKKAA
;
A
#
# COMPACT_ATOMS: atom_id res chain seq x y z
N MET A 1 10.56 -9.02 83.25
CA MET A 1 9.80 -7.95 82.58
C MET A 1 10.75 -7.18 81.67
N SER A 2 10.25 -6.77 80.51
CA SER A 2 10.87 -5.94 79.47
C SER A 2 11.47 -6.68 78.27
N PHE A 3 10.83 -6.40 77.13
CA PHE A 3 10.95 -6.96 75.79
C PHE A 3 12.07 -6.28 74.99
N PHE A 4 12.81 -7.04 74.17
CA PHE A 4 13.52 -6.51 73.00
C PHE A 4 12.72 -6.87 71.74
N ARG A 5 12.19 -5.85 71.04
CA ARG A 5 11.56 -5.97 69.72
C ARG A 5 12.55 -5.56 68.65
N THR A 6 12.93 -6.51 67.80
CA THR A 6 13.75 -6.32 66.60
C THR A 6 12.86 -5.77 65.48
N GLY A 7 13.07 -4.52 65.07
CA GLY A 7 12.42 -3.92 63.91
C GLY A 7 13.24 -4.16 62.65
N GLN A 8 12.73 -4.97 61.71
CA GLN A 8 13.26 -5.02 60.35
C GLN A 8 12.58 -3.92 59.53
N VAL A 9 13.37 -2.95 59.08
CA VAL A 9 12.96 -1.94 58.10
C VAL A 9 13.19 -2.53 56.71
N LEU A 10 12.11 -2.87 56.02
CA LEU A 10 12.14 -3.30 54.63
C LEU A 10 12.22 -2.05 53.75
N ALA A 11 13.41 -1.75 53.22
CA ALA A 11 13.60 -0.67 52.24
C ALA A 11 13.09 -1.15 50.87
N ALA A 12 11.92 -0.67 50.46
CA ALA A 12 11.40 -0.86 49.11
C ALA A 12 12.01 0.22 48.20
N THR A 13 13.10 -0.13 47.51
CA THR A 13 13.73 0.72 46.50
C THR A 13 12.83 0.78 45.26
N LEU A 14 12.09 1.87 45.10
CA LEU A 14 11.27 2.13 43.92
C LEU A 14 12.18 2.55 42.76
N PHE A 15 12.57 1.60 41.91
CA PHE A 15 13.24 1.91 40.64
C PHE A 15 12.22 2.57 39.68
N LEU A 16 12.21 3.91 39.63
CA LEU A 16 11.62 4.65 38.51
C LEU A 16 12.57 4.50 37.32
N SER A 17 12.35 3.48 36.49
CA SER A 17 12.95 3.46 35.15
C SER A 17 12.33 4.57 34.33
N THR A 18 13.18 5.46 33.81
CA THR A 18 12.81 6.42 32.77
C THR A 18 12.41 5.64 31.52
N ALA A 19 11.13 5.32 31.39
CA ALA A 19 10.58 4.79 30.15
C ALA A 19 10.71 5.91 29.11
N GLY A 20 11.72 5.81 28.24
CA GLY A 20 11.82 6.65 27.07
C GLY A 20 10.49 6.57 26.31
N THR A 21 9.97 7.72 25.89
CA THR A 21 8.78 7.78 25.04
C THR A 21 9.11 7.03 23.75
N ALA A 22 8.66 5.79 23.62
CA ALA A 22 8.69 5.08 22.36
C ALA A 22 7.83 5.89 21.39
N GLN A 23 8.47 6.56 20.41
CA GLN A 23 7.70 7.22 19.36
C GLN A 23 7.01 6.13 18.55
N ALA A 24 5.70 6.27 18.40
CA ALA A 24 4.93 5.38 17.54
C ALA A 24 5.42 5.61 16.10
N THR A 25 5.99 4.58 15.49
CA THR A 25 6.24 4.58 14.05
C THR A 25 4.92 4.70 13.31
N SER A 26 4.84 5.55 12.30
CA SER A 26 3.63 5.74 11.48
C SER A 26 3.80 5.12 10.09
N ILE A 27 2.69 4.74 9.47
CA ILE A 27 2.61 4.39 8.05
C ILE A 27 2.31 5.64 7.24
N ASP A 28 3.16 5.89 6.24
CA ASP A 28 3.01 6.99 5.29
C ASP A 28 2.63 6.43 3.92
N ALA A 29 1.46 6.85 3.40
CA ALA A 29 0.99 6.41 2.10
C ALA A 29 1.89 6.90 0.95
N GLY A 30 2.50 8.08 1.09
CA GLY A 30 3.43 8.63 0.09
C GLY A 30 4.67 7.78 -0.09
N THR A 31 5.30 7.39 1.02
CA THR A 31 6.43 6.45 1.01
C THR A 31 6.05 5.10 0.37
N ILE A 32 4.86 4.57 0.66
CA ILE A 32 4.43 3.30 0.08
C ILE A 32 4.21 3.43 -1.44
N LEU A 33 3.45 4.44 -1.89
CA LEU A 33 3.19 4.65 -3.32
C LEU A 33 4.46 4.94 -4.12
N SER A 34 5.43 5.65 -3.53
CA SER A 34 6.69 6.02 -4.19
C SER A 34 7.72 4.91 -4.24
N THR A 35 7.52 3.81 -3.50
CA THR A 35 8.50 2.74 -3.42
C THR A 35 7.96 1.37 -3.85
N PHE A 36 6.64 1.19 -3.95
CA PHE A 36 6.01 -0.03 -4.47
C PHE A 36 5.23 0.25 -5.76
N GLY A 37 5.34 -0.67 -6.72
CA GLY A 37 4.55 -0.61 -7.95
C GLY A 37 3.25 -1.38 -7.88
N THR A 38 3.21 -2.47 -7.11
CA THR A 38 1.97 -3.22 -6.87
C THR A 38 1.71 -3.29 -5.38
N ILE A 39 0.54 -2.81 -4.96
CA ILE A 39 0.10 -2.79 -3.56
C ILE A 39 -1.26 -3.50 -3.49
N SER A 40 -1.24 -4.79 -3.18
CA SER A 40 -2.47 -5.52 -2.86
C SER A 40 -2.73 -5.44 -1.35
N LEU A 41 -3.88 -4.93 -0.94
CA LEU A 41 -4.26 -4.83 0.48
C LEU A 41 -4.76 -6.17 1.05
N GLY A 42 -4.98 -7.15 0.19
CA GLY A 42 -5.37 -8.52 0.47
C GLY A 42 -4.50 -9.47 -0.35
N ASP A 43 -5.11 -10.43 -1.02
CA ASP A 43 -4.37 -11.45 -1.76
C ASP A 43 -3.85 -10.92 -3.11
N TYR A 44 -2.74 -11.47 -3.59
CA TYR A 44 -2.15 -11.12 -4.87
C TYR A 44 -1.77 -12.37 -5.68
N THR A 45 -2.26 -12.44 -6.92
CA THR A 45 -1.93 -13.47 -7.89
C THR A 45 -1.13 -12.87 -9.05
N LEU A 46 0.13 -13.27 -9.18
CA LEU A 46 1.06 -12.82 -10.23
C LEU A 46 1.14 -13.82 -11.39
N SER A 47 0.54 -13.46 -12.52
CA SER A 47 0.54 -14.21 -13.78
C SER A 47 1.31 -13.50 -14.91
N SER A 48 2.09 -12.47 -14.59
CA SER A 48 2.95 -11.74 -15.56
C SER A 48 4.16 -11.12 -14.84
N HIS A 49 5.08 -10.51 -15.58
CA HIS A 49 6.24 -9.82 -15.01
C HIS A 49 5.82 -8.57 -14.24
N THR A 50 6.53 -8.26 -13.17
CA THR A 50 6.48 -6.94 -12.50
C THR A 50 7.88 -6.35 -12.44
N ALA A 51 8.02 -5.09 -12.85
CA ALA A 51 9.28 -4.34 -12.85
C ALA A 51 9.35 -3.31 -11.71
N ALA A 52 8.86 -3.65 -10.52
CA ALA A 52 8.85 -2.79 -9.34
C ALA A 52 8.74 -3.62 -8.05
N PRO A 53 9.05 -3.08 -6.87
CA PRO A 53 8.76 -3.75 -5.62
C PRO A 53 7.26 -4.00 -5.44
N ILE A 54 6.90 -5.08 -4.75
CA ILE A 54 5.51 -5.43 -4.45
C ILE A 54 5.23 -5.50 -2.95
N TYR A 55 4.04 -5.05 -2.58
CA TYR A 55 3.45 -5.19 -1.26
C TYR A 55 2.16 -6.03 -1.35
N VAL A 56 1.99 -6.97 -0.40
CA VAL A 56 0.81 -7.84 -0.30
C VAL A 56 0.36 -7.93 1.16
N GLY A 57 -0.85 -7.44 1.44
CA GLY A 57 -1.46 -7.46 2.78
C GLY A 57 -2.04 -8.82 3.19
N GLY A 58 -2.29 -9.71 2.23
CA GLY A 58 -2.72 -11.09 2.42
C GLY A 58 -1.66 -12.07 1.91
N ASN A 59 -2.10 -13.09 1.16
CA ASN A 59 -1.26 -14.13 0.60
C ASN A 59 -0.80 -13.79 -0.82
N PHE A 60 0.42 -14.20 -1.15
CA PHE A 60 1.00 -14.06 -2.48
C PHE A 60 1.11 -15.42 -3.18
N SER A 61 0.66 -15.47 -4.42
CA SER A 61 0.84 -16.62 -5.31
C SER A 61 1.26 -16.18 -6.71
N GLY A 62 1.97 -17.06 -7.42
CA GLY A 62 2.45 -16.77 -8.77
C GLY A 62 3.80 -17.41 -9.07
N SER A 63 4.13 -17.52 -10.35
CA SER A 63 5.37 -18.15 -10.84
C SER A 63 6.22 -17.22 -11.70
N HIS A 64 5.85 -15.95 -11.78
CA HIS A 64 6.49 -14.98 -12.67
C HIS A 64 7.53 -14.13 -11.93
N ALA A 65 8.27 -13.35 -12.71
CA ALA A 65 9.37 -12.57 -12.19
C ALA A 65 8.91 -11.27 -11.55
N VAL A 66 9.51 -10.94 -10.41
CA VAL A 66 9.46 -9.62 -9.80
C VAL A 66 10.87 -9.07 -9.83
N GLN A 67 11.10 -8.03 -10.63
CA GLN A 67 12.43 -7.49 -10.90
C GLN A 67 12.40 -5.98 -10.83
N ALA A 68 12.53 -5.45 -9.61
CA ALA A 68 12.72 -4.02 -9.42
C ALA A 68 14.07 -3.58 -10.02
N PRO A 69 14.10 -2.55 -10.91
CA PRO A 69 15.34 -2.00 -11.43
C PRO A 69 16.32 -1.65 -10.30
N GLY A 70 17.60 -2.00 -10.49
CA GLY A 70 18.65 -1.71 -9.51
C GLY A 70 18.54 -2.47 -8.19
N ASN A 71 17.75 -3.54 -8.12
CA ASN A 71 17.40 -4.26 -6.88
C ASN A 71 16.64 -3.35 -5.88
N GLY A 72 15.74 -2.50 -6.38
CA GLY A 72 14.94 -1.62 -5.55
C GLY A 72 14.17 -2.37 -4.46
N GLU A 73 14.05 -1.74 -3.30
CA GLU A 73 13.22 -2.18 -2.19
C GLU A 73 12.10 -1.16 -1.95
N GLY A 74 10.89 -1.67 -1.74
CA GLY A 74 9.80 -0.87 -1.22
C GLY A 74 9.89 -0.74 0.29
N THR A 75 9.43 0.37 0.85
CA THR A 75 9.43 0.62 2.31
C THR A 75 8.00 0.74 2.82
N VAL A 76 7.62 -0.16 3.74
CA VAL A 76 6.32 -0.09 4.43
C VAL A 76 6.41 0.79 5.68
N ALA A 77 7.46 0.59 6.45
CA ALA A 77 7.76 1.31 7.68
C ALA A 77 9.27 1.18 7.96
N PRO A 78 9.84 2.00 8.86
CA PRO A 78 11.18 1.78 9.39
C PRO A 78 11.43 0.32 9.80
N GLY A 79 12.41 -0.33 9.16
CA GLY A 79 12.77 -1.73 9.40
C GLY A 79 11.90 -2.77 8.69
N ILE A 80 10.92 -2.35 7.88
CA ILE A 80 10.08 -3.22 7.04
C ILE A 80 10.23 -2.76 5.59
N SER A 81 11.26 -3.26 4.91
CA SER A 81 11.52 -3.02 3.50
C SER A 81 11.83 -4.31 2.75
N GLY A 82 11.60 -4.31 1.44
CA GLY A 82 11.97 -5.41 0.58
C GLY A 82 11.48 -5.26 -0.86
N THR A 83 12.04 -6.05 -1.76
CA THR A 83 11.53 -6.18 -3.14
C THR A 83 10.16 -6.85 -3.15
N VAL A 84 9.95 -7.81 -2.23
CA VAL A 84 8.68 -8.49 -2.02
C VAL A 84 8.35 -8.46 -0.54
N VAL A 85 7.28 -7.77 -0.15
CA VAL A 85 6.80 -7.70 1.23
C VAL A 85 5.39 -8.28 1.31
N VAL A 86 5.23 -9.41 1.98
CA VAL A 86 3.98 -10.16 2.11
C VAL A 86 3.65 -10.31 3.59
N ALA A 87 2.46 -9.89 4.00
CA ALA A 87 2.02 -10.03 5.39
C ALA A 87 1.53 -11.44 5.71
N GLY A 88 0.90 -12.12 4.74
CA GLY A 88 0.53 -13.54 4.81
C GLY A 88 1.61 -14.45 4.24
N ASP A 89 1.19 -15.50 3.54
CA ASP A 89 2.07 -16.56 3.05
C ASP A 89 2.40 -16.44 1.57
N ILE A 90 3.56 -16.96 1.17
CA ILE A 90 3.95 -17.18 -0.23
C ILE A 90 3.76 -18.66 -0.57
N SER A 91 2.85 -18.96 -1.50
CA SER A 91 2.57 -20.32 -1.97
C SER A 91 3.03 -20.62 -3.40
N GLY A 92 3.51 -19.60 -4.12
CA GLY A 92 3.98 -19.70 -5.51
C GLY A 92 5.47 -19.99 -5.68
N THR A 93 5.95 -19.89 -6.92
CA THR A 93 7.38 -19.99 -7.26
C THR A 93 7.90 -18.74 -7.99
N PRO A 94 7.83 -17.55 -7.36
CA PRO A 94 8.25 -16.32 -8.02
C PRO A 94 9.73 -16.38 -8.38
N THR A 95 10.10 -15.72 -9.46
CA THR A 95 11.50 -15.57 -9.86
C THR A 95 12.03 -14.22 -9.40
N LEU A 96 13.05 -14.25 -8.56
CA LEU A 96 13.63 -13.12 -7.87
C LEU A 96 15.17 -13.21 -7.96
N ASN A 97 15.85 -12.11 -8.22
CA ASN A 97 17.32 -12.10 -8.25
C ASN A 97 17.83 -10.92 -7.42
N ASN A 98 18.78 -11.19 -6.53
CA ASN A 98 19.34 -10.20 -5.60
C ASN A 98 18.24 -9.42 -4.85
N SER A 99 17.17 -10.11 -4.45
CA SER A 99 15.97 -9.49 -3.87
C SER A 99 15.87 -9.73 -2.37
N THR A 100 15.22 -8.80 -1.67
CA THR A 100 14.85 -8.96 -0.26
C THR A 100 13.37 -9.35 -0.18
N VAL A 101 13.08 -10.46 0.52
CA VAL A 101 11.74 -11.03 0.65
C VAL A 101 11.36 -11.13 2.12
N LEU A 102 10.24 -10.50 2.48
CA LEU A 102 9.59 -10.61 3.78
C LEU A 102 8.26 -11.35 3.59
N ALA A 103 8.01 -12.38 4.38
CA ALA A 103 6.77 -13.15 4.33
C ALA A 103 6.38 -13.67 5.73
N GLY A 104 5.12 -14.07 5.91
CA GLY A 104 4.68 -14.88 7.04
C GLY A 104 5.34 -16.26 6.98
N THR A 105 4.91 -17.09 6.04
CA THR A 105 5.59 -18.34 5.69
C THR A 105 5.80 -18.47 4.18
N ILE A 106 6.68 -19.39 3.78
CA ILE A 106 6.93 -19.71 2.37
C ILE A 106 6.76 -21.22 2.22
N SER A 107 5.72 -21.65 1.51
CA SER A 107 5.46 -23.07 1.21
C SER A 107 5.91 -23.47 -0.20
N GLY A 108 6.18 -22.49 -1.07
CA GLY A 108 6.77 -22.70 -2.40
C GLY A 108 8.29 -22.49 -2.45
N ASN A 109 8.82 -22.28 -3.65
CA ASN A 109 10.25 -22.03 -3.87
C ASN A 109 10.46 -20.63 -4.44
N ILE A 110 11.32 -19.81 -3.83
CA ILE A 110 11.80 -18.59 -4.48
C ILE A 110 12.89 -18.98 -5.47
N ASN A 111 12.63 -18.79 -6.76
CA ASN A 111 13.58 -19.08 -7.83
C ASN A 111 14.54 -17.91 -8.04
N GLY A 112 15.76 -18.19 -8.49
CA GLY A 112 16.80 -17.20 -8.76
C GLY A 112 17.87 -17.11 -7.66
N GLY A 113 18.86 -16.25 -7.86
CA GLY A 113 20.10 -16.22 -7.06
C GLY A 113 20.16 -15.07 -6.05
N ASN A 114 20.88 -15.30 -4.94
CA ASN A 114 21.27 -14.28 -3.96
C ASN A 114 20.11 -13.53 -3.29
N ASN A 115 19.00 -14.21 -3.02
CA ASN A 115 17.87 -13.61 -2.33
C ASN A 115 18.07 -13.65 -0.80
N THR A 116 17.70 -12.57 -0.12
CA THR A 116 17.61 -12.52 1.35
C THR A 116 16.17 -12.75 1.75
N VAL A 117 15.90 -13.80 2.52
CA VAL A 117 14.53 -14.22 2.86
C VAL A 117 14.33 -14.19 4.36
N THR A 118 13.32 -13.44 4.81
CA THR A 118 12.89 -13.36 6.21
C THR A 118 11.45 -13.84 6.32
N THR A 119 11.21 -14.89 7.12
CA THR A 119 9.88 -15.38 7.45
C THR A 119 9.48 -15.01 8.88
N GLY A 120 8.18 -14.96 9.16
CA GLY A 120 7.62 -14.60 10.47
C GLY A 120 7.72 -13.10 10.80
N ALA A 121 8.01 -12.25 9.82
CA ALA A 121 8.03 -10.81 10.02
C ALA A 121 6.61 -10.27 10.26
N SER A 122 6.45 -9.37 11.23
CA SER A 122 5.16 -8.73 11.49
C SER A 122 4.98 -7.52 10.57
N VAL A 123 4.32 -7.73 9.44
CA VAL A 123 3.96 -6.67 8.50
C VAL A 123 2.62 -6.05 8.92
N PRO A 124 2.51 -4.71 9.07
CA PRO A 124 1.32 -4.07 9.61
C PRO A 124 0.19 -3.89 8.56
N ALA A 125 -0.36 -5.01 8.07
CA ALA A 125 -1.32 -5.00 6.95
C ALA A 125 -2.57 -4.14 7.18
N ALA A 126 -3.11 -4.14 8.39
CA ALA A 126 -4.26 -3.31 8.74
C ALA A 126 -3.95 -1.81 8.62
N ALA A 127 -2.76 -1.38 9.04
CA ALA A 127 -2.37 0.03 8.99
C ALA A 127 -2.07 0.49 7.55
N VAL A 128 -1.46 -0.36 6.72
CA VAL A 128 -1.28 -0.08 5.28
C VAL A 128 -2.63 0.05 4.57
N ARG A 129 -3.58 -0.84 4.87
CA ARG A 129 -4.94 -0.74 4.37
C ARG A 129 -5.58 0.59 4.76
N THR A 130 -5.57 0.93 6.04
CA THR A 130 -6.12 2.21 6.52
C THR A 130 -5.46 3.40 5.82
N ALA A 131 -4.14 3.41 5.66
CA ALA A 131 -3.43 4.50 4.99
C ALA A 131 -3.85 4.68 3.52
N MET A 132 -4.04 3.58 2.77
CA MET A 132 -4.50 3.65 1.37
C MET A 132 -5.98 4.04 1.27
N GLU A 133 -6.82 3.55 2.19
CA GLU A 133 -8.25 3.88 2.26
C GLU A 133 -8.47 5.36 2.63
N ASP A 134 -7.72 5.87 3.61
CA ASP A 134 -7.76 7.27 4.02
C ASP A 134 -7.24 8.17 2.90
N LEU A 135 -6.11 7.85 2.26
CA LEU A 135 -5.61 8.59 1.10
C LEU A 135 -6.67 8.68 -0.01
N SER A 136 -7.30 7.56 -0.38
CA SER A 136 -8.31 7.55 -1.43
C SER A 136 -9.53 8.42 -1.10
N ARG A 137 -9.95 8.47 0.17
CA ARG A 137 -11.02 9.36 0.64
C ARG A 137 -10.60 10.83 0.63
N ASP A 138 -9.39 11.12 1.10
CA ASP A 138 -8.85 12.48 1.16
C ASP A 138 -8.72 13.07 -0.25
N LEU A 139 -8.18 12.29 -1.20
CA LEU A 139 -8.12 12.69 -2.61
C LEU A 139 -9.51 12.94 -3.20
N ALA A 140 -10.49 12.08 -2.89
CA ALA A 140 -11.87 12.23 -3.36
C ALA A 140 -12.60 13.46 -2.77
N ALA A 141 -12.17 13.93 -1.60
CA ALA A 141 -12.70 15.13 -0.97
C ALA A 141 -12.11 16.43 -1.54
N MET A 142 -11.03 16.35 -2.34
CA MET A 142 -10.43 17.53 -2.95
C MET A 142 -11.37 18.20 -3.96
N THR A 143 -11.31 19.53 -4.01
CA THR A 143 -12.10 20.32 -4.95
C THR A 143 -11.45 20.29 -6.32
N ASP A 144 -12.28 20.16 -7.36
CA ASP A 144 -11.85 20.24 -8.76
C ASP A 144 -11.12 21.56 -9.03
N THR A 145 -9.98 21.49 -9.73
CA THR A 145 -9.11 22.66 -10.00
C THR A 145 -9.25 23.19 -11.43
N GLY A 146 -10.27 22.75 -12.17
CA GLY A 146 -10.53 23.21 -13.53
C GLY A 146 -9.75 22.49 -14.62
N ALA A 147 -9.44 21.20 -14.43
CA ALA A 147 -8.90 20.36 -15.49
C ALA A 147 -9.88 20.28 -16.68
N SER A 148 -9.37 20.17 -17.90
CA SER A 148 -10.20 20.08 -19.12
C SER A 148 -10.14 18.69 -19.74
N TYR A 149 -11.27 18.20 -20.24
CA TYR A 149 -11.36 16.91 -20.90
C TYR A 149 -12.36 16.94 -22.06
N ASP A 150 -12.17 16.06 -23.04
CA ASP A 150 -13.17 15.72 -24.04
C ASP A 150 -13.20 14.20 -24.20
N PHE A 151 -14.31 13.60 -23.78
CA PHE A 151 -14.55 12.17 -23.89
C PHE A 151 -15.71 11.83 -24.84
N SER A 152 -16.15 12.81 -25.64
CA SER A 152 -17.29 12.65 -26.54
C SER A 152 -16.94 11.90 -27.82
N ASP A 153 -15.70 12.04 -28.32
CA ASP A 153 -15.17 11.27 -29.44
C ASP A 153 -14.21 10.18 -28.94
N GLN A 154 -14.65 8.92 -29.03
CA GLN A 154 -13.87 7.76 -28.59
C GLN A 154 -12.54 7.60 -29.35
N ASN A 155 -12.38 8.21 -30.54
CA ASN A 155 -11.13 8.16 -31.28
C ASN A 155 -10.15 9.27 -30.88
N GLN A 156 -10.62 10.28 -30.15
CA GLN A 156 -9.90 11.53 -29.87
C GLN A 156 -10.04 11.95 -28.40
N LEU A 157 -10.13 10.98 -27.48
CA LEU A 157 -10.24 11.29 -26.05
C LEU A 157 -9.08 12.21 -25.66
N SER A 158 -9.39 13.24 -24.88
CA SER A 158 -8.40 14.20 -24.40
C SER A 158 -8.57 14.51 -22.92
N LEU A 159 -7.44 14.73 -22.26
CA LEU A 159 -7.36 15.06 -20.85
C LEU A 159 -6.20 16.02 -20.61
N THR A 160 -6.43 17.11 -19.89
CA THR A 160 -5.42 18.09 -19.54
C THR A 160 -5.61 18.59 -18.13
N SER A 161 -4.56 18.51 -17.31
CA SER A 161 -4.64 18.82 -15.88
C SER A 161 -4.78 20.31 -15.58
N GLY A 162 -4.20 21.16 -16.43
CA GLY A 162 -4.01 22.58 -16.13
C GLY A 162 -2.89 22.81 -15.12
N ALA A 163 -2.69 24.06 -14.69
CA ALA A 163 -1.58 24.40 -13.79
C ALA A 163 -1.74 23.85 -12.36
N GLY A 164 -2.98 23.49 -11.99
CA GLY A 164 -3.31 23.10 -10.63
C GLY A 164 -3.26 24.25 -9.62
N LEU A 165 -3.52 23.92 -8.36
CA LEU A 165 -3.34 24.78 -7.19
C LEU A 165 -2.38 24.06 -6.23
N ASP A 166 -1.37 24.77 -5.73
CA ASP A 166 -0.37 24.23 -4.80
C ASP A 166 0.33 22.94 -5.29
N GLY A 167 0.53 22.82 -6.61
CA GLY A 167 1.16 21.67 -7.25
C GLY A 167 0.20 20.53 -7.61
N PHE A 168 -1.08 20.63 -7.24
CA PHE A 168 -2.09 19.60 -7.51
C PHE A 168 -3.11 20.07 -8.53
N ALA A 169 -3.33 19.27 -9.56
CA ALA A 169 -4.53 19.36 -10.38
C ALA A 169 -5.52 18.26 -9.96
N VAL A 170 -6.80 18.58 -9.91
CA VAL A 170 -7.86 17.65 -9.52
C VAL A 170 -8.99 17.72 -10.53
N LEU A 171 -9.42 16.56 -11.03
CA LEU A 171 -10.61 16.38 -11.86
C LEU A 171 -11.57 15.41 -11.16
N ASN A 172 -12.81 15.83 -10.92
CA ASN A 172 -13.83 15.01 -10.28
C ASN A 172 -14.87 14.52 -11.30
N LEU A 173 -14.91 13.22 -11.56
CA LEU A 173 -15.85 12.58 -12.49
C LEU A 173 -16.78 11.65 -11.73
N GLY A 174 -18.09 11.87 -11.82
CA GLY A 174 -19.08 11.00 -11.17
C GLY A 174 -19.22 9.60 -11.78
N SER A 175 -18.53 9.30 -12.88
CA SER A 175 -18.61 8.02 -13.57
C SER A 175 -17.37 7.73 -14.42
N GLY A 176 -16.91 6.47 -14.43
CA GLY A 176 -15.84 5.97 -15.30
C GLY A 176 -16.28 5.45 -16.67
N VAL A 177 -17.49 5.75 -17.18
CA VAL A 177 -17.99 5.19 -18.45
C VAL A 177 -17.08 5.49 -19.64
N PHE A 178 -16.40 6.64 -19.64
CA PHE A 178 -15.45 7.02 -20.70
C PHE A 178 -14.23 6.09 -20.81
N LEU A 179 -13.91 5.34 -19.74
CA LEU A 179 -12.81 4.39 -19.73
C LEU A 179 -13.13 3.09 -20.49
N GLN A 180 -14.40 2.84 -20.84
CA GLN A 180 -14.79 1.55 -21.40
C GLN A 180 -14.32 1.37 -22.85
N ASN A 181 -14.29 2.44 -23.65
CA ASN A 181 -13.99 2.38 -25.08
C ASN A 181 -13.24 3.62 -25.53
N GLY A 182 -12.35 3.45 -26.51
CA GLY A 182 -11.68 4.56 -27.20
C GLY A 182 -10.17 4.58 -27.03
N THR A 183 -9.57 5.74 -27.27
CA THR A 183 -8.11 5.95 -27.11
C THR A 183 -7.84 7.38 -26.66
N LEU A 184 -7.07 7.55 -25.59
CA LEU A 184 -6.50 8.83 -25.18
C LEU A 184 -5.44 9.24 -26.21
N LYS A 185 -5.76 10.27 -27.00
CA LYS A 185 -4.89 10.80 -28.05
C LYS A 185 -4.13 12.02 -27.60
N SER A 186 -4.75 12.83 -26.76
CA SER A 186 -4.15 14.05 -26.23
C SER A 186 -4.15 13.99 -24.71
N PHE A 187 -2.95 14.01 -24.15
CA PHE A 187 -2.73 14.08 -22.72
C PHE A 187 -1.72 15.20 -22.44
N SER A 188 -1.99 16.03 -21.44
CA SER A 188 -1.05 17.01 -20.95
C SER A 188 -1.18 17.18 -19.45
N ASN A 189 -0.06 17.04 -18.75
CA ASN A 189 0.04 17.34 -17.34
C ASN A 189 1.04 18.47 -17.11
N THR A 190 0.59 19.54 -16.46
CA THR A 190 1.46 20.66 -16.04
C THR A 190 1.51 20.85 -14.53
N ALA A 191 0.78 20.04 -13.77
CA ALA A 191 0.82 20.03 -12.31
C ALA A 191 1.92 19.08 -11.80
N GLY A 192 2.35 19.26 -10.55
CA GLY A 192 3.27 18.33 -9.89
C GLY A 192 2.62 16.96 -9.68
N THR A 193 1.30 16.93 -9.40
CA THR A 193 0.49 15.72 -9.34
C THR A 193 -0.89 15.99 -9.92
N PHE A 194 -1.39 15.05 -10.73
CA PHE A 194 -2.73 15.13 -11.30
C PHE A 194 -3.61 13.99 -10.78
N ILE A 195 -4.69 14.36 -10.11
CA ILE A 195 -5.64 13.44 -9.50
C ILE A 195 -6.92 13.44 -10.33
N VAL A 196 -7.34 12.27 -10.77
CA VAL A 196 -8.62 12.03 -11.43
C VAL A 196 -9.47 11.16 -10.51
N ASN A 197 -10.39 11.77 -9.80
CA ASN A 197 -11.33 11.05 -8.94
C ASN A 197 -12.49 10.52 -9.77
N ILE A 198 -12.79 9.23 -9.64
CA ILE A 198 -13.78 8.54 -10.45
C ILE A 198 -14.79 7.80 -9.57
N GLY A 199 -16.05 8.18 -9.71
CA GLY A 199 -17.19 7.48 -9.14
C GLY A 199 -17.59 6.23 -9.94
N GLY A 200 -18.24 5.30 -9.24
CA GLY A 200 -18.74 4.04 -9.78
C GLY A 200 -18.16 2.80 -9.10
N SER A 201 -19.03 1.83 -8.81
CA SER A 201 -18.66 0.59 -8.11
C SER A 201 -18.00 -0.46 -9.01
N ASN A 202 -18.42 -0.58 -10.26
CA ASN A 202 -17.88 -1.57 -11.22
C ASN A 202 -17.33 -0.82 -12.44
N ILE A 203 -16.02 -0.86 -12.64
CA ILE A 203 -15.34 -0.12 -13.69
C ILE A 203 -14.68 -1.09 -14.67
N THR A 204 -14.84 -0.83 -15.96
CA THR A 204 -14.08 -1.49 -17.02
C THR A 204 -13.24 -0.46 -17.74
N ILE A 205 -11.94 -0.68 -17.77
CA ILE A 205 -10.96 0.06 -18.56
C ILE A 205 -10.69 -0.74 -19.83
N GLY A 206 -11.38 -0.38 -20.92
CA GLY A 206 -11.20 -0.95 -22.26
C GLY A 206 -10.75 0.07 -23.30
N ALA A 207 -10.69 1.36 -22.93
CA ALA A 207 -10.03 2.38 -23.71
C ALA A 207 -8.50 2.29 -23.56
N ASN A 208 -7.77 2.66 -24.61
CA ASN A 208 -6.31 2.69 -24.59
C ASN A 208 -5.80 4.04 -24.07
N PHE A 209 -5.15 4.03 -22.91
CA PHE A 209 -4.51 5.19 -22.31
C PHE A 209 -2.99 4.94 -22.38
N ASN A 210 -2.44 5.09 -23.59
CA ASN A 210 -1.05 4.73 -23.95
C ASN A 210 -0.02 5.80 -23.58
N GLN A 211 -0.38 6.72 -22.69
CA GLN A 211 0.52 7.75 -22.18
C GLN A 211 0.90 7.35 -20.77
N ASP A 212 2.19 7.46 -20.48
CA ASP A 212 2.72 7.12 -19.18
C ASP A 212 3.08 8.39 -18.43
N ASP A 213 2.50 8.55 -17.23
CA ASP A 213 2.85 9.65 -16.35
C ASP A 213 2.73 9.22 -14.88
N SER A 214 3.88 9.01 -14.24
CA SER A 214 3.99 8.42 -12.91
C SER A 214 3.57 9.36 -11.77
N ASN A 215 3.22 10.62 -12.06
CA ASN A 215 2.64 11.55 -11.10
C ASN A 215 1.11 11.72 -11.26
N VAL A 216 0.46 10.86 -12.05
CA VAL A 216 -1.00 10.87 -12.25
C VAL A 216 -1.64 9.74 -11.47
N ILE A 217 -2.69 10.06 -10.72
CA ILE A 217 -3.47 9.12 -9.93
C ILE A 217 -4.91 9.10 -10.45
N PHE A 218 -5.36 7.95 -10.94
CA PHE A 218 -6.77 7.65 -11.11
C PHE A 218 -7.28 7.00 -9.82
N ASN A 219 -8.01 7.80 -9.04
CA ASN A 219 -8.53 7.42 -7.73
C ASN A 219 -9.99 6.93 -7.86
N PHE A 220 -10.18 5.63 -7.76
CA PHE A 220 -11.49 4.96 -7.81
C PHE A 220 -12.01 4.75 -6.39
N TYR A 221 -12.48 5.85 -5.79
CA TYR A 221 -12.71 5.98 -4.35
C TYR A 221 -13.88 5.17 -3.78
N GLU A 222 -14.67 4.52 -4.62
CA GLU A 222 -15.79 3.67 -4.21
C GLU A 222 -15.91 2.38 -5.04
N ALA A 223 -14.93 2.11 -5.91
CA ALA A 223 -14.95 0.92 -6.74
C ALA A 223 -14.77 -0.34 -5.89
N THR A 224 -15.57 -1.36 -6.19
CA THR A 224 -15.48 -2.70 -5.61
C THR A 224 -14.89 -3.71 -6.60
N GLN A 225 -14.93 -3.38 -7.89
CA GLN A 225 -14.32 -4.19 -8.94
C GLN A 225 -13.83 -3.29 -10.07
N ILE A 226 -12.60 -3.53 -10.53
CA ILE A 226 -12.06 -2.89 -11.74
C ILE A 226 -11.46 -3.98 -12.64
N THR A 227 -11.84 -3.95 -13.90
CA THR A 227 -11.23 -4.81 -14.93
C THR A 227 -10.49 -3.94 -15.94
N VAL A 228 -9.20 -4.22 -16.12
CA VAL A 228 -8.32 -3.50 -17.07
C VAL A 228 -8.01 -4.41 -18.24
N ASN A 229 -8.58 -4.14 -19.41
CA ASN A 229 -8.46 -4.96 -20.61
C ASN A 229 -7.54 -4.35 -21.67
N SER A 230 -7.01 -3.15 -21.42
CA SER A 230 -6.22 -2.36 -22.35
C SER A 230 -5.11 -1.61 -21.61
N THR A 231 -4.17 -1.04 -22.35
CA THR A 231 -3.06 -0.29 -21.76
C THR A 231 -3.58 0.89 -20.96
N PHE A 232 -3.06 1.06 -19.76
CA PHE A 232 -3.43 2.14 -18.85
C PHE A 232 -2.18 2.68 -18.15
N GLY A 233 -1.51 3.65 -18.77
CA GLY A 233 -0.23 4.20 -18.33
C GLY A 233 -0.27 5.16 -17.12
N PHE A 234 -1.34 5.11 -16.33
CA PHE A 234 -1.50 5.98 -15.16
C PHE A 234 -1.71 5.16 -13.88
N GLY A 235 -1.40 5.78 -12.73
CA GLY A 235 -1.52 5.12 -11.43
C GLY A 235 -2.97 4.79 -11.09
N ILE A 236 -3.22 3.58 -10.59
CA ILE A 236 -4.55 3.16 -10.14
C ILE A 236 -4.57 3.11 -8.62
N LEU A 237 -5.41 3.93 -7.98
CA LEU A 237 -5.70 3.86 -6.55
C LEU A 237 -7.15 3.40 -6.33
N ALA A 238 -7.33 2.13 -5.94
CA ALA A 238 -8.65 1.53 -5.75
C ALA A 238 -8.68 0.58 -4.55
N PRO A 239 -8.51 1.08 -3.31
CA PRO A 239 -8.22 0.25 -2.13
C PRO A 239 -9.36 -0.72 -1.74
N TRP A 240 -10.59 -0.50 -2.23
CA TRP A 240 -11.71 -1.41 -2.03
C TRP A 240 -11.95 -2.38 -3.20
N ALA A 241 -11.28 -2.20 -4.33
CA ALA A 241 -11.59 -2.93 -5.55
C ALA A 241 -10.78 -4.21 -5.72
N GLU A 242 -11.44 -5.28 -6.13
CA GLU A 242 -10.74 -6.38 -6.79
C GLU A 242 -10.27 -5.91 -8.18
N LEU A 243 -8.96 -5.92 -8.41
CA LEU A 243 -8.34 -5.52 -9.67
C LEU A 243 -8.03 -6.74 -10.53
N ASN A 244 -8.63 -6.79 -11.72
CA ASN A 244 -8.30 -7.77 -12.76
C ASN A 244 -7.53 -7.08 -13.89
N LEU A 245 -6.20 -7.23 -13.89
CA LEU A 245 -5.31 -6.61 -14.89
C LEU A 245 -5.07 -7.59 -16.04
N ASN A 246 -5.89 -7.52 -17.08
CA ASN A 246 -5.96 -8.50 -18.16
C ASN A 246 -5.20 -8.10 -19.43
N GLY A 247 -4.84 -6.82 -19.63
CA GLY A 247 -4.21 -6.39 -20.87
C GLY A 247 -3.43 -5.08 -20.77
N GLY A 248 -2.52 -4.89 -21.74
CA GLY A 248 -1.80 -3.64 -22.05
C GLY A 248 -0.69 -3.21 -21.10
N GLY A 249 -0.85 -3.48 -19.80
CA GLY A 249 0.13 -3.13 -18.77
C GLY A 249 0.07 -1.67 -18.35
N THR A 250 0.88 -1.33 -17.35
CA THR A 250 1.05 0.04 -16.85
C THR A 250 2.52 0.27 -16.46
N ASP A 251 3.05 1.45 -16.78
CA ASP A 251 4.39 1.90 -16.38
C ASP A 251 4.36 2.74 -15.09
N THR A 252 3.35 2.50 -14.24
CA THR A 252 3.14 3.21 -12.98
C THR A 252 2.80 2.22 -11.86
N PHE A 253 2.05 2.67 -10.85
CA PHE A 253 1.65 1.87 -9.70
C PHE A 253 0.18 1.44 -9.76
N VAL A 254 -0.14 0.36 -9.03
CA VAL A 254 -1.52 -0.10 -8.82
C VAL A 254 -1.78 -0.45 -7.36
N VAL A 255 -2.95 -0.04 -6.85
CA VAL A 255 -3.45 -0.36 -5.51
C VAL A 255 -4.83 -0.97 -5.60
N GLY A 256 -5.01 -2.16 -5.03
CA GLY A 256 -6.27 -2.90 -5.02
C GLY A 256 -6.54 -3.60 -3.69
N SER A 257 -7.79 -3.95 -3.42
CA SER A 257 -8.14 -4.81 -2.27
C SER A 257 -7.63 -6.24 -2.47
N THR A 258 -7.70 -6.74 -3.70
CA THR A 258 -7.12 -7.99 -4.20
C THR A 258 -6.66 -7.73 -5.62
N ILE A 259 -5.52 -8.29 -6.03
CA ILE A 259 -4.99 -8.07 -7.39
C ILE A 259 -4.79 -9.41 -8.11
N ASN A 260 -5.34 -9.50 -9.32
CA ASN A 260 -5.11 -10.57 -10.28
C ASN A 260 -4.37 -9.98 -11.47
N GLN A 261 -3.04 -10.10 -11.48
CA GLN A 261 -2.21 -9.47 -12.51
C GLN A 261 -1.85 -10.46 -13.61
N ARG A 262 -2.32 -10.20 -14.83
CA ARG A 262 -2.03 -10.97 -16.06
C ARG A 262 -1.28 -10.13 -17.10
N THR A 263 -0.87 -8.92 -16.72
CA THR A 263 -0.09 -7.99 -17.55
C THR A 263 1.01 -7.33 -16.72
N GLU A 264 1.87 -6.55 -17.34
CA GLU A 264 3.03 -5.98 -16.66
C GLU A 264 2.66 -4.73 -15.84
N VAL A 265 3.24 -4.60 -14.65
CA VAL A 265 3.23 -3.39 -13.83
C VAL A 265 4.68 -2.95 -13.65
N ARG A 266 5.02 -1.73 -14.09
CA ARG A 266 6.40 -1.30 -14.32
C ARG A 266 6.65 0.14 -13.86
N GLY A 267 6.37 0.45 -12.61
CA GLY A 267 6.66 1.78 -12.08
C GLY A 267 6.31 1.95 -10.62
N THR A 268 6.45 3.18 -10.13
CA THR A 268 6.05 3.65 -8.80
C THR A 268 5.49 5.06 -8.96
N PHE A 269 4.86 5.61 -7.94
CA PHE A 269 4.42 7.00 -7.94
C PHE A 269 5.62 7.96 -7.81
N THR A 270 5.68 9.01 -8.62
CA THR A 270 6.77 10.02 -8.58
C THR A 270 6.29 11.43 -8.25
N GLY A 271 4.99 11.60 -8.04
CA GLY A 271 4.42 12.87 -7.64
C GLY A 271 4.52 13.13 -6.13
N ASP A 272 3.89 14.21 -5.70
CA ASP A 272 3.67 14.53 -4.31
C ASP A 272 2.22 14.16 -3.93
N LEU A 273 1.97 13.88 -2.66
CA LEU A 273 0.60 13.72 -2.15
C LEU A 273 0.24 14.94 -1.30
N PRO A 274 -1.06 15.31 -1.22
CA PRO A 274 -1.49 16.22 -0.18
C PRO A 274 -1.10 15.65 1.19
N GLU A 275 -0.81 16.52 2.15
CA GLU A 275 -0.46 16.09 3.50
C GLU A 275 -1.62 15.27 4.09
N THR A 276 -1.42 13.95 4.19
CA THR A 276 -2.34 13.04 4.86
C THR A 276 -1.76 12.70 6.24
N PRO A 277 -2.59 12.63 7.30
CA PRO A 277 -2.10 12.26 8.61
C PRO A 277 -1.59 10.81 8.57
N ALA A 278 -0.30 10.61 8.89
CA ALA A 278 0.30 9.29 8.90
C ALA A 278 -0.40 8.39 9.94
N VAL A 279 -0.66 7.12 9.58
CA VAL A 279 -1.42 6.18 10.41
C VAL A 279 -0.50 5.63 11.52
N PRO A 280 -0.74 5.93 12.81
CA PRO A 280 0.14 5.46 13.88
C PRO A 280 0.06 3.93 14.03
N LEU A 281 1.21 3.27 14.09
CA LEU A 281 1.25 1.88 14.51
C LEU A 281 0.98 1.79 16.02
N PRO A 282 0.24 0.78 16.50
CA PRO A 282 0.05 0.58 17.93
C PRO A 282 1.39 0.48 18.64
N ALA A 283 1.60 1.31 19.67
CA ALA A 283 2.83 1.25 20.45
C ALA A 283 2.94 -0.15 21.09
N ALA A 284 3.91 -0.95 20.64
CA ALA A 284 4.15 -2.29 21.17
C ALA A 284 4.30 -2.30 22.71
N GLY A 285 4.76 -1.18 23.29
CA GLY A 285 4.84 -0.98 24.74
C GLY A 285 3.50 -1.03 25.46
N LEU A 286 2.41 -0.48 24.90
CA LEU A 286 1.08 -0.53 25.53
C LEU A 286 0.51 -1.95 25.52
N LEU A 287 0.73 -2.69 24.43
CA LEU A 287 0.36 -4.11 24.35
C LEU A 287 1.19 -4.96 25.32
N LEU A 288 2.48 -4.67 25.47
CA LEU A 288 3.34 -5.36 26.43
C LEU A 288 2.92 -5.09 27.88
N ILE A 289 2.64 -3.83 28.24
CA ILE A 289 2.15 -3.46 29.58
C ILE A 289 0.80 -4.12 29.86
N GLY A 290 -0.12 -4.10 28.88
CA GLY A 290 -1.41 -4.79 28.97
C GLY A 290 -1.25 -6.30 29.18
N GLY A 291 -0.36 -6.93 28.41
CA GLY A 291 -0.04 -8.36 28.52
C GLY A 291 0.57 -8.74 29.87
N LEU A 292 1.54 -7.96 30.36
CA LEU A 292 2.14 -8.16 31.68
C LEU A 292 1.11 -7.96 32.80
N GLY A 293 0.24 -6.94 32.69
CA GLY A 293 -0.85 -6.70 33.62
C GLY A 293 -1.84 -7.87 33.71
N ALA A 294 -2.23 -8.43 32.55
CA ALA A 294 -3.09 -9.61 32.49
C ALA A 294 -2.43 -10.85 33.12
N MET A 295 -1.15 -11.10 32.84
CA MET A 295 -0.41 -12.21 33.46
C MET A 295 -0.28 -12.03 34.99
N ALA A 296 -0.05 -10.80 35.47
CA ALA A 296 -0.04 -10.50 36.89
C ALA A 296 -1.41 -10.74 37.57
N ALA A 297 -2.51 -10.43 36.88
CA ALA A 297 -3.86 -10.71 37.40
C ALA A 297 -4.17 -12.21 37.47
N VAL A 298 -3.79 -12.98 36.45
CA VAL A 298 -3.99 -14.45 36.40
C VAL A 298 -3.14 -15.15 37.47
N SER A 299 -1.87 -14.75 37.64
CA SER A 299 -0.99 -15.33 38.66
C SER A 299 -1.46 -15.06 40.08
N ARG A 300 -2.11 -13.92 40.34
CA ARG A 300 -2.75 -13.64 41.64
C ARG A 300 -3.97 -14.51 41.91
N ARG A 301 -4.79 -14.81 40.89
CA ARG A 301 -5.96 -15.70 41.05
C ARG A 301 -5.56 -17.13 41.39
N LYS A 302 -4.45 -17.64 40.83
CA LYS A 302 -3.96 -19.00 41.12
C LYS A 302 -3.40 -19.19 42.54
N LYS A 303 -3.08 -18.10 43.26
CA LYS A 303 -2.62 -18.16 44.66
C LYS A 303 -3.76 -18.08 45.69
N ALA A 304 -4.96 -17.69 45.25
CA ALA A 304 -6.13 -17.53 46.12
C ALA A 304 -7.09 -18.73 46.07
N ALA A 305 -6.79 -19.74 45.24
CA ALA A 305 -7.43 -21.05 45.20
C ALA A 305 -6.45 -22.08 45.76
#